data_AF-A0A9X8VHR8-F1
#
_entry.id   AF-A0A9X8VHR8-F1
#
_cell.length_a   1.000
_cell.length_b   1.000
_cell.length_c   1.000
_cell.angle_alpha   90.00
_cell.angle_beta   90.00
_cell.angle_gamma   90.00
#
_symmetry.space_group_name_H-M   'P 1'
#
loop_
_entity.id
_entity.type
_entity.pdbx_description
1 polymer ?
#
loop_
_entity_poly.entity_id
_entity_poly.type
_entity_poly.pdbx_seq_one_letter_code
_entity_poly.pdbx_strand_id
1 'polypeptide(L)'
;MTIENPHIRGESRSASLMLPEVILQGIRAGRELGSEMAAITGNAEVKRQGGAIGVFTDGRLSRTSVYHQALLLALVPFHNAIYQQ
;
A
#
# COMPACT_ATOMS: atom_id res chain seq x y z
N MET A 1 2.83 -4.49 -6.54
CA MET A 1 1.83 -4.35 -7.60
C MET A 1 2.37 -5.07 -8.80
N THR A 2 1.56 -5.94 -9.37
CA THR A 2 1.92 -6.74 -10.54
C THR A 2 0.78 -6.57 -11.54
N ILE A 3 1.13 -6.23 -12.77
CA ILE A 3 0.22 -6.15 -13.91
C ILE A 3 0.79 -7.09 -14.95
N GLU A 4 -0.01 -8.02 -15.44
CA GLU A 4 0.44 -9.10 -16.31
C GLU A 4 -0.61 -9.36 -17.38
N ASN A 5 -0.13 -9.60 -18.61
CA ASN A 5 -0.86 -10.28 -19.65
C ASN A 5 0.03 -11.41 -20.20
N PRO A 6 -0.42 -12.22 -21.18
CA PRO A 6 0.36 -13.36 -21.69
C PRO A 6 1.75 -13.03 -22.28
N HIS A 7 2.04 -11.76 -22.57
CA HIS A 7 3.25 -11.34 -23.27
C HIS A 7 4.16 -10.45 -22.43
N ILE A 8 3.62 -9.75 -21.43
CA ILE A 8 4.38 -8.78 -20.65
C ILE A 8 3.91 -8.72 -19.20
N ARG A 9 4.88 -8.54 -18.31
CA ARG A 9 4.67 -8.37 -16.88
C ARG A 9 5.39 -7.12 -16.42
N GLY A 10 4.68 -6.27 -15.67
CA GLY A 10 5.23 -5.09 -15.03
C GLY A 10 4.98 -5.13 -13.53
N GLU A 11 6.00 -4.72 -12.79
CA GLU A 11 5.99 -4.79 -11.33
C GLU A 11 6.52 -3.51 -10.72
N SER A 12 5.91 -3.15 -9.59
CA SER A 12 6.39 -2.07 -8.76
C SER A 12 5.95 -2.30 -7.33
N ARG A 13 6.78 -1.86 -6.39
CA ARG A 13 6.45 -1.84 -4.96
C ARG A 13 6.10 -0.41 -4.58
N SER A 14 4.97 -0.23 -3.92
CA SER A 14 4.63 1.07 -3.33
C SER A 14 5.64 1.47 -2.25
N ALA A 15 5.67 2.76 -1.93
CA ALA A 15 6.41 3.24 -0.77
C ALA A 15 6.05 2.44 0.50
N SER A 16 7.04 2.23 1.36
CA SER A 16 6.86 1.51 2.62
C SER A 16 6.60 2.51 3.75
N LEU A 17 5.72 2.13 4.67
CA LEU A 17 5.44 2.85 5.90
C LEU A 17 6.00 2.04 7.07
N MET A 18 6.88 2.65 7.88
CA MET A 18 7.34 2.03 9.10
C MET A 18 6.19 2.00 10.12
N LEU A 19 5.91 0.83 10.68
CA LEU A 19 4.89 0.67 11.71
C LEU A 19 5.53 0.78 13.11
N PRO A 20 4.86 1.43 14.08
CA PRO A 20 5.23 1.37 15.49
C PRO A 20 5.33 -0.07 16.01
N GLU A 21 6.26 -0.32 16.92
CA GLU A 21 6.51 -1.66 17.48
C GLU A 21 5.26 -2.26 18.14
N VAL A 22 4.42 -1.43 18.77
CA VAL A 22 3.15 -1.88 19.38
C VAL A 22 2.19 -2.52 18.36
N ILE A 23 2.16 -2.02 17.12
CA ILE A 23 1.38 -2.61 16.03
C ILE A 23 2.06 -3.89 15.53
N LEU A 24 3.39 -3.86 15.40
CA LEU A 24 4.17 -5.01 14.95
C LEU A 24 4.03 -6.21 15.88
N GLN A 25 3.98 -6.00 17.19
CA GLN A 25 3.74 -7.07 18.17
C GLN A 25 2.40 -7.77 17.94
N GLY A 26 1.34 -7.02 17.63
CA GLY A 26 0.05 -7.61 17.30
C GLY A 26 0.04 -8.39 16.00
N ILE A 27 0.69 -7.85 14.97
CA ILE A 27 0.85 -8.54 13.68
C ILE A 27 1.63 -9.85 13.86
N ARG A 28 2.72 -9.83 14.64
CA ARG A 28 3.51 -11.03 14.97
C ARG A 28 2.71 -12.06 15.77
N ALA A 29 1.71 -11.62 16.53
CA ALA A 29 0.76 -12.49 17.23
C ALA A 29 -0.41 -12.95 16.33
N GLY A 30 -0.38 -12.67 15.03
CA GLY A 30 -1.39 -13.10 14.06
C GLY A 30 -2.59 -12.15 13.91
N ARG A 31 -2.56 -10.97 14.53
CA ARG A 31 -3.65 -9.98 14.39
C ARG A 31 -3.53 -9.19 13.09
N GLU A 32 -4.66 -8.83 12.51
CA GLU A 32 -4.68 -7.99 11.31
C GLU A 32 -4.27 -6.55 11.62
N LEU A 33 -3.46 -5.93 10.74
CA LEU A 33 -3.11 -4.51 10.82
C LEU A 33 -4.35 -3.61 10.95
N GLY A 34 -5.45 -3.93 10.25
CA GLY A 34 -6.69 -3.15 10.33
C GLY A 34 -7.26 -3.09 11.75
N SER A 35 -7.21 -4.21 12.47
CA SER A 35 -7.69 -4.32 13.85
C SER A 35 -6.76 -3.59 14.82
N GLU A 36 -5.45 -3.72 14.66
CA GLU A 36 -4.47 -2.97 15.48
C GLU A 36 -4.63 -1.46 15.31
N MET A 37 -4.84 -1.00 14.07
CA MET A 37 -5.05 0.41 13.79
C MET A 37 -6.36 0.93 14.40
N ALA A 38 -7.45 0.16 14.33
CA ALA A 38 -8.72 0.55 14.94
C ALA A 38 -8.61 0.68 16.46
N ALA A 39 -7.90 -0.24 17.11
CA ALA A 39 -7.66 -0.21 18.56
C ALA A 39 -6.88 1.03 18.99
N ILE A 40 -5.85 1.42 18.23
CA ILE A 40 -4.97 2.56 18.58
C ILE A 40 -5.63 3.90 18.27
N THR A 41 -6.34 4.00 17.14
CA THR A 41 -6.95 5.26 16.71
C THR A 41 -8.32 5.51 17.33
N GLY A 42 -8.90 4.52 18.00
CA GLY A 42 -10.29 4.55 18.48
C GLY A 42 -11.32 4.62 17.33
N ASN A 43 -10.90 4.43 16.08
CA ASN A 43 -11.72 4.60 14.90
C ASN A 43 -11.77 3.30 14.09
N ALA A 44 -12.92 2.61 14.12
CA ALA A 44 -13.13 1.39 13.35
C ALA A 44 -13.13 1.63 11.81
N GLU A 45 -13.38 2.86 11.38
CA GLU A 45 -13.48 3.25 9.96
C GLU A 45 -12.14 3.75 9.37
N VAL A 46 -10.99 3.49 10.02
CA VAL A 46 -9.64 3.82 9.49
C VAL A 46 -9.47 3.34 8.05
N LYS A 47 -10.08 2.20 7.67
CA LYS A 47 -10.05 1.67 6.30
C LYS A 47 -10.66 2.64 5.27
N ARG A 48 -11.65 3.46 5.65
CA ARG A 48 -12.34 4.44 4.77
C ARG A 48 -11.67 5.82 4.78
N GLN A 49 -10.79 6.09 5.74
CA GLN A 49 -10.06 7.37 5.89
C GLN A 49 -8.61 7.28 5.36
N GLY A 50 -8.39 6.57 4.26
CA GLY A 50 -7.05 6.44 3.66
C GLY A 50 -6.14 5.40 4.34
N GLY A 51 -6.62 4.64 5.32
CA GLY A 51 -5.90 3.57 6.00
C GLY A 51 -4.79 4.06 6.92
N ALA A 52 -3.91 3.15 7.35
CA ALA A 52 -2.75 3.49 8.19
C ALA A 52 -1.88 4.59 7.61
N ILE A 53 -1.71 4.63 6.28
CA ILE A 53 -0.98 5.70 5.58
C ILE A 53 -1.63 7.05 5.84
N GLY A 54 -2.95 7.17 5.69
CA GLY A 54 -3.68 8.40 5.99
C GLY A 54 -3.52 8.85 7.43
N VAL A 55 -3.67 7.92 8.37
CA VAL A 55 -3.51 8.20 9.81
C VAL A 55 -2.11 8.71 10.13
N PHE A 56 -1.06 7.99 9.72
CA PHE A 56 0.32 8.32 10.09
C PHE A 56 0.93 9.49 9.30
N THR A 57 0.28 9.92 8.22
CA THR A 57 0.73 11.07 7.43
C THR A 57 -0.12 12.32 7.66
N ASP A 58 -1.06 12.28 8.62
CA ASP A 58 -1.99 13.37 8.92
C ASP A 58 -2.80 13.77 7.67
N GLY A 59 -3.33 12.76 6.96
CA GLY A 59 -4.15 12.92 5.77
C GLY A 59 -3.41 13.40 4.51
N ARG A 60 -2.11 13.73 4.58
CA ARG A 60 -1.33 14.22 3.43
C ARG A 60 -1.18 13.16 2.33
N LEU A 61 -1.18 11.89 2.71
CA LEU A 61 -1.22 10.76 1.78
C LEU A 61 -2.42 9.88 2.10
N SER A 62 -2.85 9.10 1.13
CA SER A 62 -3.82 8.03 1.33
C SER A 62 -3.27 6.74 0.75
N ARG A 63 -3.87 5.60 1.13
CA ARG A 63 -3.60 4.34 0.44
C ARG A 63 -3.78 4.49 -1.08
N THR A 64 -4.82 5.20 -1.52
CA THR A 64 -5.09 5.44 -2.95
C THR A 64 -3.97 6.20 -3.62
N SER A 65 -3.49 7.33 -3.06
CA SER A 65 -2.44 8.13 -3.70
C SER A 65 -1.11 7.40 -3.78
N VAL A 66 -0.74 6.65 -2.74
CA VAL A 66 0.49 5.83 -2.72
C VAL A 66 0.39 4.66 -3.71
N TYR A 67 -0.77 4.01 -3.79
CA TYR A 67 -1.02 2.89 -4.69
C TYR A 67 -1.07 3.33 -6.15
N HIS A 68 -1.63 4.52 -6.41
CA HIS A 68 -1.67 5.11 -7.74
C HIS A 68 -0.25 5.24 -8.34
N GLN A 69 0.72 5.74 -7.56
CA GLN A 69 2.10 5.83 -8.03
C GLN A 69 2.71 4.47 -8.35
N ALA A 70 2.54 3.48 -7.46
CA ALA A 70 3.03 2.12 -7.70
C ALA A 70 2.38 1.48 -8.95
N LEU A 71 1.10 1.75 -9.19
CA LEU A 71 0.38 1.25 -10.35
C LEU A 71 0.94 1.85 -11.64
N LEU A 72 1.14 3.17 -11.68
CA LEU A 72 1.74 3.85 -12.83
C LEU A 72 3.14 3.29 -13.13
N LEU A 73 3.95 3.05 -12.10
CA LEU A 73 5.28 2.45 -12.28
C LEU A 73 5.20 1.00 -12.79
N ALA A 74 4.23 0.21 -12.33
CA ALA A 74 4.02 -1.15 -12.84
C ALA A 74 3.53 -1.18 -14.29
N LEU A 75 2.94 -0.09 -14.80
CA LEU A 75 2.52 0.04 -16.21
C LEU A 75 3.67 0.40 -17.15
N VAL A 76 4.86 0.77 -16.65
CA VAL A 76 6.00 1.22 -17.48
C VAL A 76 6.32 0.25 -18.62
N PRO A 77 6.41 -1.09 -18.41
CA PRO A 77 6.71 -2.02 -19.50
C PRO A 77 5.66 -1.99 -20.63
N PHE A 78 4.39 -1.71 -20.31
CA PHE A 78 3.29 -1.71 -21.28
C PHE A 78 3.32 -0.49 -22.21
N HIS A 79 3.96 0.61 -21.80
CA HIS A 79 4.01 1.87 -22.55
C HIS A 79 5.36 2.15 -23.22
N ASN A 80 6.37 1.32 -22.98
CA ASN A 80 7.73 1.55 -23.46
C ASN A 80 8.22 0.35 -24.26
N ALA A 81 8.42 0.56 -25.56
CA ALA A 81 8.78 -0.51 -26.51
C ALA A 81 10.10 -1.24 -26.16
N ILE A 82 10.99 -0.61 -25.39
CA ILE A 82 12.25 -1.23 -24.92
C ILE A 82 12.00 -2.48 -24.07
N TYR A 83 10.82 -2.64 -23.49
CA TYR A 83 10.43 -3.83 -22.71
C TYR A 83 9.70 -4.90 -23.55
N GLN A 84 9.52 -4.66 -24.85
CA GLN A 84 8.84 -5.58 -25.79
C GLN A 84 9.79 -6.20 -26.82
N GLN A 85 11.10 -5.94 -26.67
CA GLN A 85 12.16 -6.59 -27.43
C GLN A 85 12.56 -7.89 -26.74
#